data_AF-A0A961LLW6-F1
#
_entry.id   AF-A0A961LLW6-F1
#
_cell.length_a   1.000
_cell.length_b   1.000
_cell.length_c   1.000
_cell.angle_alpha   90.00
_cell.angle_beta   90.00
_cell.angle_gamma   90.00
#
_symmetry.space_group_name_H-M   'P 1'
#
loop_
_entity.id
_entity.type
_entity.pdbx_description
1 polymer ?
#
loop_
_entity_poly.entity_id
_entity_poly.type
_entity_poly.pdbx_seq_one_letter_code
_entity_poly.pdbx_strand_id
1 'polypeptide(L)'
;MHSALLLTHLIANGLWIGCILTEAAFEHRLPKGDPFEAAVARLHVVVDVWIETPAFLIVLATGLMLLTGAPQTPLFHTKIAFGLAAVAVNAWCVWLVFRRRALFASGDLAGAHRADRIQHKAGGLLIVLILVALAIGAMHFTG
;
A
#
# COMPACT_ATOMS: atom_id res chain seq x y z
N MET A 1 2.07 27.11 6.05
CA MET A 1 1.02 26.10 5.78
C MET A 1 1.52 24.93 4.93
N HIS A 2 2.26 25.16 3.83
CA HIS A 2 2.84 24.09 3.01
C HIS A 2 3.73 23.09 3.78
N SER A 3 4.56 23.55 4.73
CA SER A 3 5.47 22.66 5.47
C SER A 3 4.76 21.67 6.39
N ALA A 4 3.65 22.09 7.02
CA ALA A 4 2.86 21.19 7.87
C ALA A 4 2.14 20.13 7.03
N LEU A 5 1.55 20.54 5.90
CA LEU A 5 0.91 19.63 4.95
C LEU A 5 1.91 18.60 4.37
N LEU A 6 3.10 19.05 3.98
CA LEU A 6 4.17 18.18 3.52
C LEU A 6 4.63 17.21 4.61
N LEU A 7 4.81 17.69 5.84
CA LEU A 7 5.16 16.82 6.96
C LEU A 7 4.09 15.75 7.21
N THR A 8 2.81 16.12 7.21
CA THR A 8 1.70 15.17 7.32
C THR A 8 1.72 14.16 6.19
N HIS A 9 1.93 14.59 4.94
CA HIS A 9 2.05 13.70 3.78
C HIS A 9 3.18 12.68 3.96
N LEU A 10 4.36 13.13 4.39
CA LEU A 10 5.53 12.28 4.59
C LEU A 10 5.35 11.30 5.75
N ILE A 11 4.75 11.72 6.87
CA ILE A 11 4.42 10.83 7.98
C ILE A 11 3.43 9.75 7.54
N ALA A 12 2.33 10.15 6.88
CA ALA A 12 1.34 9.21 6.38
C ALA A 12 1.94 8.23 5.37
N ASN A 13 2.82 8.72 4.49
CA ASN A 13 3.54 7.88 3.54
C ASN A 13 4.48 6.89 4.25
N GLY A 14 5.18 7.34 5.30
CA GLY A 14 6.01 6.47 6.14
C GLY A 14 5.21 5.38 6.85
N LEU A 15 4.04 5.71 7.39
CA LEU A 15 3.13 4.73 8.00
C LEU A 15 2.63 3.71 6.97
N TRP A 16 2.23 4.19 5.79
CA TRP A 16 1.77 3.33 4.71
C TRP A 16 2.86 2.36 4.25
N ILE A 17 4.07 2.86 3.98
CA ILE A 17 5.22 2.03 3.61
C ILE A 17 5.58 1.06 4.73
N GLY A 18 5.48 1.49 5.99
CA GLY A 18 5.70 0.66 7.16
C GLY A 18 4.79 -0.57 7.17
N CYS A 19 3.49 -0.40 6.90
CA CYS A 19 2.52 -1.49 6.81
C CYS A 19 2.95 -2.52 5.75
N ILE A 20 3.22 -2.05 4.52
CA ILE A 20 3.63 -2.89 3.38
C ILE A 20 4.90 -3.68 3.70
N LEU A 21 5.92 -3.03 4.30
CA LEU A 21 7.17 -3.70 4.66
C LEU A 21 6.99 -4.73 5.77
N THR A 22 6.17 -4.42 6.77
CA THR A 22 5.83 -5.34 7.84
C THR A 22 5.12 -6.58 7.30
N GLU A 23 4.19 -6.42 6.35
CA GLU A 23 3.51 -7.55 5.71
C GLU A 23 4.44 -8.43 4.89
N ALA A 24 5.29 -7.81 4.06
CA ALA A 24 6.29 -8.54 3.28
C ALA A 24 7.24 -9.36 4.17
N ALA A 25 7.58 -8.84 5.36
CA ALA A 25 8.41 -9.52 6.34
C ALA A 25 7.69 -10.69 7.03
N PHE A 26 6.40 -10.52 7.37
CA PHE A 26 5.60 -11.60 7.98
C PHE A 26 5.40 -12.77 7.02
N GLU A 27 5.09 -12.51 5.75
CA GLU A 27 4.89 -13.56 4.74
C GLU A 27 6.13 -14.43 4.51
N HIS A 28 7.34 -13.88 4.69
CA HIS A 28 8.58 -14.63 4.55
C HIS A 28 8.97 -15.44 5.78
N ARG A 29 8.51 -15.06 6.97
CA ARG A 29 9.00 -15.63 8.24
C ARG A 29 8.01 -16.53 8.95
N LEU A 30 6.72 -16.46 8.62
CA LEU A 30 5.71 -17.20 9.36
C LEU A 30 5.49 -18.62 8.82
N PRO A 31 5.16 -19.60 9.71
CA PRO A 31 4.81 -20.96 9.30
C PRO A 31 3.59 -20.99 8.38
N LYS A 32 3.62 -21.88 7.37
CA LYS A 32 2.51 -22.06 6.44
C LYS A 32 1.58 -23.18 6.93
N GLY A 33 0.27 -22.93 6.93
CA GLY A 33 -0.75 -23.87 7.40
C GLY A 33 -2.12 -23.21 7.55
N ASP A 34 -3.17 -23.89 7.12
CA ASP A 34 -4.50 -23.28 6.94
C ASP A 34 -5.07 -22.58 8.19
N PRO A 35 -5.00 -23.14 9.42
CA PRO A 35 -5.52 -22.45 10.61
C PRO A 35 -4.74 -21.16 10.94
N PHE A 36 -3.44 -21.17 10.66
CA PHE A 36 -2.56 -20.03 10.87
C PHE A 36 -2.79 -18.95 9.81
N GLU A 37 -2.88 -19.34 8.54
CA GLU A 37 -3.16 -18.43 7.43
C GLU A 37 -4.54 -17.77 7.54
N ALA A 38 -5.55 -18.50 8.04
CA ALA A 38 -6.84 -17.91 8.36
C ALA A 38 -6.76 -16.87 9.49
N ALA A 39 -5.89 -17.07 10.48
CA ALA A 39 -5.64 -16.09 11.54
C ALA A 39 -4.90 -14.85 11.02
N VAL A 40 -3.87 -15.05 10.19
CA VAL A 40 -3.15 -13.98 9.50
C VAL A 40 -4.10 -13.16 8.63
N ALA A 41 -4.98 -13.80 7.86
CA ALA A 41 -5.96 -13.09 7.02
C ALA A 41 -6.91 -12.21 7.85
N ARG A 42 -7.29 -12.64 9.07
CA ARG A 42 -8.10 -11.79 9.97
C ARG A 42 -7.31 -10.60 10.51
N LEU A 43 -6.06 -10.82 10.91
CA LEU A 43 -5.18 -9.76 11.40
C LEU A 43 -4.90 -8.72 10.29
N HIS A 44 -4.64 -9.20 9.08
CA HIS A 44 -4.38 -8.36 7.90
C HIS A 44 -5.55 -7.41 7.62
N VAL A 45 -6.80 -7.91 7.67
CA VAL A 45 -7.99 -7.02 7.56
C VAL A 45 -8.01 -5.92 8.63
N VAL A 46 -7.59 -6.22 9.87
CA VAL A 46 -7.57 -5.22 10.95
C VAL A 46 -6.52 -4.14 10.65
N VAL A 47 -5.32 -4.54 10.23
CA VAL A 47 -4.24 -3.60 9.86
C VAL A 47 -4.67 -2.75 8.66
N ASP A 48 -5.22 -3.37 7.62
CA ASP A 48 -5.70 -2.68 6.42
C ASP A 48 -6.73 -1.61 6.74
N VAL A 49 -7.71 -1.94 7.59
CA VAL A 49 -8.82 -1.03 7.89
C VAL A 49 -8.40 0.11 8.80
N TRP A 50 -7.60 -0.18 9.83
CA TRP A 50 -7.32 0.78 10.89
C TRP A 50 -6.03 1.56 10.70
N ILE A 51 -5.09 1.06 9.89
CA ILE A 51 -3.77 1.67 9.73
C ILE A 51 -3.50 1.96 8.26
N GLU A 52 -3.50 0.94 7.40
CA GLU A 52 -3.05 1.10 6.01
C GLU A 52 -3.98 1.99 5.18
N THR A 53 -5.29 1.70 5.22
CA THR A 53 -6.29 2.46 4.45
C THR A 53 -6.35 3.93 4.88
N PRO A 54 -6.42 4.26 6.18
CA PRO A 54 -6.29 5.65 6.61
C PRO A 54 -4.99 6.29 6.14
N ALA A 55 -3.86 5.59 6.22
CA ALA A 55 -2.56 6.13 5.82
C ALA A 55 -2.51 6.48 4.33
N PHE A 56 -2.85 5.55 3.42
CA PHE A 56 -2.78 5.83 1.98
C PHE A 56 -3.85 6.84 1.54
N LEU A 57 -5.01 6.90 2.20
CA LEU A 57 -6.01 7.93 1.94
C LEU A 57 -5.53 9.32 2.37
N ILE A 58 -4.83 9.44 3.51
CA ILE A 58 -4.19 10.70 3.90
C ILE A 58 -3.12 11.09 2.88
N VAL A 59 -2.30 10.14 2.41
CA VAL A 59 -1.31 10.38 1.34
C VAL A 59 -1.98 10.91 0.07
N LEU A 60 -3.08 10.29 -0.36
CA LEU A 60 -3.83 10.74 -1.54
C LEU A 60 -4.38 12.15 -1.35
N ALA A 61 -5.07 12.42 -0.24
CA ALA A 61 -5.69 13.71 0.04
C ALA A 61 -4.64 14.83 0.15
N THR A 62 -3.60 14.61 0.94
CA THR A 62 -2.52 15.58 1.11
C THR A 62 -1.71 15.76 -0.18
N GLY A 63 -1.53 14.69 -0.96
CA GLY A 63 -0.88 14.74 -2.27
C GLY A 63 -1.64 15.63 -3.26
N LEU A 64 -2.97 15.48 -3.33
CA LEU A 64 -3.83 16.35 -4.15
C LEU A 64 -3.74 17.82 -3.74
N MET A 65 -3.72 18.10 -2.43
CA MET A 65 -3.57 19.47 -1.92
C MET A 65 -2.19 20.08 -2.23
N LEU A 66 -1.13 19.26 -2.27
CA LEU A 66 0.21 19.71 -2.60
C LEU A 66 0.39 20.02 -4.10
N LEU A 67 -0.51 19.56 -4.98
CA LEU A 67 -0.42 19.80 -6.43
C LEU A 67 -0.50 21.28 -6.81
N THR A 68 -1.22 22.10 -6.05
CA THR A 68 -1.45 23.52 -6.39
C THR A 68 -0.18 24.37 -6.38
N GLY A 69 0.87 23.92 -5.69
CA GLY A 69 2.17 24.58 -5.62
C GLY A 69 3.30 23.77 -6.24
N ALA A 70 2.99 22.69 -6.96
CA ALA A 70 3.98 21.73 -7.41
C ALA A 70 4.54 22.04 -8.82
N PRO A 71 5.78 21.61 -9.12
CA PRO A 71 6.36 21.72 -10.46
C PRO A 71 5.50 21.02 -11.51
N GLN A 72 5.28 21.67 -12.65
CA GLN A 72 4.56 21.11 -13.80
C GLN A 72 5.53 20.53 -14.83
N THR A 73 6.44 19.67 -14.37
CA THR A 73 7.44 19.02 -15.24
C THR A 73 6.97 17.62 -15.62
N PRO A 74 7.39 17.10 -16.79
CA PRO A 74 7.08 15.71 -17.18
C PRO A 74 7.53 14.69 -16.13
N LEU A 75 8.69 14.93 -15.50
CA LEU A 75 9.23 14.07 -14.44
C LEU A 75 8.33 14.08 -13.19
N PHE A 76 7.80 15.24 -12.80
CA PHE A 76 6.87 15.35 -11.68
C PHE A 76 5.52 14.68 -12.00
N HIS A 77 5.01 14.82 -13.21
CA HIS A 77 3.81 14.08 -13.65
C HIS A 77 4.00 12.57 -13.62
N THR A 78 5.18 12.08 -14.01
CA THR A 78 5.54 10.66 -13.88
C THR A 78 5.48 10.22 -12.41
N LYS A 79 6.06 10.99 -11.48
CA LYS A 79 5.95 10.71 -10.04
C LYS A 79 4.48 10.59 -9.59
N ILE A 80 3.62 11.51 -10.01
CA ILE A 80 2.19 11.48 -9.66
C ILE A 80 1.54 10.22 -10.22
N ALA A 81 1.80 9.87 -11.49
CA ALA A 81 1.23 8.69 -12.13
C ALA A 81 1.60 7.40 -11.38
N PHE A 82 2.88 7.25 -11.00
CA PHE A 82 3.33 6.10 -10.19
C PHE A 82 2.70 6.08 -8.79
N GLY A 83 2.56 7.24 -8.14
CA GLY A 83 1.88 7.35 -6.85
C GLY A 83 0.39 6.98 -6.91
N LEU A 84 -0.33 7.44 -7.94
CA LEU A 84 -1.73 7.09 -8.14
C LEU A 84 -1.90 5.61 -8.50
N ALA A 85 -1.00 5.05 -9.31
CA ALA A 85 -0.99 3.62 -9.60
C ALA A 85 -0.75 2.80 -8.32
N ALA A 86 0.17 3.24 -7.45
CA ALA A 86 0.39 2.61 -6.15
C ALA A 86 -0.88 2.61 -5.30
N VAL A 87 -1.56 3.76 -5.18
CA VAL A 87 -2.84 3.86 -4.45
C VAL A 87 -3.91 2.91 -5.03
N ALA A 88 -4.02 2.82 -6.36
CA ALA A 88 -4.98 1.94 -7.01
C ALA A 88 -4.67 0.45 -6.78
N VAL A 89 -3.40 0.06 -6.89
CA VAL A 89 -2.97 -1.32 -6.58
C VAL A 89 -3.22 -1.64 -5.11
N ASN A 90 -2.94 -0.71 -4.20
CA ASN A 90 -3.19 -0.91 -2.77
C ASN A 90 -4.67 -1.10 -2.45
N ALA A 91 -5.54 -0.27 -3.05
CA ALA A 91 -6.99 -0.43 -2.90
C ALA A 91 -7.47 -1.79 -3.43
N TRP A 92 -6.88 -2.29 -4.50
CA TRP A 92 -7.11 -3.66 -4.96
C TRP A 92 -6.63 -4.68 -3.92
N CYS A 93 -5.40 -4.55 -3.39
CA CYS A 93 -4.88 -5.45 -2.35
C CYS A 93 -5.83 -5.55 -1.16
N VAL A 94 -6.33 -4.42 -0.64
CA VAL A 94 -7.32 -4.40 0.45
C VAL A 94 -8.57 -5.21 0.08
N TRP A 95 -9.10 -5.03 -1.13
CA TRP A 95 -10.23 -5.85 -1.61
C TRP A 95 -9.90 -7.35 -1.66
N LEU A 96 -8.70 -7.73 -2.11
CA LEU A 96 -8.24 -9.12 -2.12
C LEU A 96 -8.15 -9.70 -0.71
N VAL A 97 -7.72 -8.90 0.27
CA VAL A 97 -7.62 -9.31 1.68
C VAL A 97 -9.01 -9.62 2.24
N PHE A 98 -10.01 -8.76 1.98
CA PHE A 98 -11.40 -9.03 2.34
C PHE A 98 -11.94 -10.28 1.65
N ARG A 99 -11.66 -10.43 0.35
CA ARG A 99 -12.06 -11.61 -0.42
C ARG A 99 -11.42 -12.89 0.12
N ARG A 100 -10.13 -12.87 0.42
CA ARG A 100 -9.37 -14.00 1.00
C ARG A 100 -9.97 -14.41 2.34
N ARG A 101 -10.29 -13.45 3.22
CA ARG A 101 -10.98 -13.72 4.49
C ARG A 101 -12.35 -14.38 4.26
N ALA A 102 -13.15 -13.88 3.32
CA ALA A 102 -14.46 -14.45 3.02
C ALA A 102 -14.36 -15.90 2.51
N LEU A 103 -13.37 -16.21 1.67
CA LEU A 103 -13.11 -17.55 1.13
C LEU A 103 -12.67 -18.54 2.22
N PHE A 104 -11.81 -18.11 3.16
CA PHE A 104 -11.50 -18.91 4.35
C PHE A 104 -12.75 -19.17 5.19
N ALA A 105 -13.62 -18.18 5.37
CA ALA A 105 -14.86 -18.34 6.13
C ALA A 105 -15.88 -19.27 5.46
N SER A 106 -15.87 -19.36 4.13
CA SER A 106 -16.73 -20.29 3.37
C SER A 106 -16.14 -21.68 3.16
N GLY A 107 -14.93 -21.95 3.68
CA GLY A 107 -14.22 -23.21 3.49
C GLY A 107 -13.60 -23.42 2.09
N ASP A 108 -13.59 -22.40 1.23
CA ASP A 108 -12.93 -22.46 -0.08
C ASP A 108 -11.44 -22.16 0.06
N LEU A 109 -10.70 -23.15 0.56
CA LEU A 109 -9.25 -23.04 0.79
C LEU A 109 -8.49 -22.80 -0.51
N ALA A 110 -8.86 -23.49 -1.60
CA ALA A 110 -8.20 -23.33 -2.89
C ALA A 110 -8.37 -21.90 -3.44
N GLY A 111 -9.57 -21.33 -3.31
CA GLY A 111 -9.85 -19.94 -3.64
C GLY A 111 -9.08 -18.97 -2.76
N ALA A 112 -9.03 -19.20 -1.44
CA ALA A 112 -8.28 -18.36 -0.50
C ALA A 112 -6.79 -18.32 -0.83
N HIS A 113 -6.18 -19.49 -1.08
CA HIS A 113 -4.78 -19.63 -1.52
C HIS A 113 -4.51 -18.96 -2.87
N ARG A 114 -5.50 -18.94 -3.78
CA ARG A 114 -5.36 -18.22 -5.05
C ARG A 114 -5.40 -16.70 -4.84
N ALA A 115 -6.33 -16.21 -4.02
CA ALA A 115 -6.43 -14.79 -3.69
C ALA A 115 -5.14 -14.29 -3.02
N ASP A 116 -4.58 -15.08 -2.11
CA ASP A 116 -3.29 -14.85 -1.45
C ASP A 116 -2.14 -14.65 -2.46
N ARG A 117 -1.96 -15.60 -3.39
CA ARG A 117 -0.91 -15.49 -4.42
C ARG A 117 -1.07 -14.27 -5.33
N ILE A 118 -2.31 -13.87 -5.62
CA ILE A 118 -2.59 -12.67 -6.43
C ILE A 118 -2.22 -11.43 -5.61
N GLN A 119 -2.64 -11.38 -4.34
CA GLN A 119 -2.32 -10.29 -3.41
C GLN A 119 -0.80 -10.12 -3.29
N HIS A 120 -0.06 -11.21 -3.11
CA HIS A 120 1.41 -11.16 -3.01
C HIS A 120 2.07 -10.53 -4.25
N LYS A 121 1.62 -10.92 -5.45
CA LYS A 121 2.13 -10.33 -6.71
C LYS A 121 1.76 -8.84 -6.83
N ALA A 122 0.54 -8.48 -6.44
CA ALA A 122 0.09 -7.10 -6.42
C ALA A 122 0.89 -6.26 -5.40
N GLY A 123 1.18 -6.79 -4.22
CA GLY A 123 2.03 -6.18 -3.20
C GLY A 123 3.47 -5.96 -3.70
N GLY A 124 4.03 -6.94 -4.42
CA GLY A 124 5.33 -6.77 -5.09
C GLY A 124 5.33 -5.61 -6.11
N LEU A 125 4.29 -5.51 -6.94
CA LEU A 125 4.12 -4.40 -7.87
C LEU A 125 3.96 -3.06 -7.13
N LEU A 126 3.17 -3.02 -6.06
CA LEU A 126 2.97 -1.84 -5.22
C LEU A 126 4.29 -1.28 -4.70
N ILE A 127 5.17 -2.14 -4.18
CA ILE A 127 6.51 -1.74 -3.70
C ILE A 127 7.30 -1.08 -4.84
N VAL A 128 7.32 -1.68 -6.03
CA VAL A 128 8.02 -1.10 -7.19
C VAL A 128 7.47 0.28 -7.54
N LEU A 129 6.15 0.45 -7.58
CA LEU A 129 5.51 1.72 -7.89
C LEU A 129 5.87 2.82 -6.88
N ILE A 130 5.85 2.48 -5.57
CA ILE A 130 6.23 3.38 -4.49
C ILE A 130 7.71 3.77 -4.62
N LEU A 131 8.60 2.81 -4.85
CA LEU A 131 10.04 3.06 -4.97
C LEU A 131 10.35 4.00 -6.14
N VAL A 132 9.70 3.83 -7.29
CA VAL A 132 9.87 4.75 -8.43
C VAL A 132 9.38 6.15 -8.08
N ALA A 133 8.19 6.29 -7.48
CA ALA A 133 7.67 7.59 -7.07
C ALA A 133 8.56 8.29 -6.02
N LEU A 134 9.11 7.53 -5.07
CA LEU A 134 10.05 8.02 -4.06
C LEU A 134 11.39 8.44 -4.68
N ALA A 135 11.96 7.64 -5.58
CA ALA A 135 13.21 7.96 -6.26
C ALA A 135 13.10 9.26 -7.05
N ILE A 136 12.00 9.45 -7.78
CA ILE A 136 11.72 10.71 -8.48
C ILE A 136 11.55 11.87 -7.51
N GLY A 137 10.83 11.66 -6.40
CA GLY A 137 10.71 12.66 -5.35
C GLY A 137 12.05 13.08 -4.76
N ALA A 138 12.94 12.12 -4.48
CA ALA A 138 14.27 12.37 -3.92
C ALA A 138 15.15 13.17 -4.88
N MET A 139 15.15 12.85 -6.16
CA MET A 139 15.90 13.60 -7.19
C MET A 139 15.52 15.09 -7.22
N HIS A 140 14.26 15.43 -6.92
CA HIS A 140 13.79 16.81 -6.82
C HIS A 140 14.14 17.53 -5.50
N PHE A 141 14.51 16.79 -4.45
CA PHE A 141 14.95 17.37 -3.17
C PHE A 141 16.47 17.56 -3.10
N THR A 142 17.24 16.78 -3.87
CA THR A 142 18.72 16.80 -3.84
C THR A 142 19.37 17.60 -4.97
N GLY A 143 18.59 18.11 -5.93
CA GLY A 143 19.05 18.95 -7.04
C GLY A 143 18.41 20.33 -6.98
#